data_AF-A0A955K2E4-F1
#
_entry.id   AF-A0A955K2E4-F1
#
_cell.length_a   1.000
_cell.length_b   1.000
_cell.length_c   1.000
_cell.angle_alpha   90.00
_cell.angle_beta   90.00
_cell.angle_gamma   90.00
#
_symmetry.space_group_name_H-M   'P 1'
#
loop_
_entity.id
_entity.type
_entity.pdbx_description
1 polymer ?
#
loop_
_entity_poly.entity_id
_entity_poly.type
_entity_poly.pdbx_seq_one_letter_code
_entity_poly.pdbx_strand_id
1 'polypeptide(L)'
;MMKYRYNQRNQTGFTIIELMIATVIFSLVLMVCLAGIMQITKMYYRTVTQNKTREVARSIIDELGESLRYSSAAYNSGSPVIGPQIELSNDNYIGYFCVGQKRYSYAIDRQVSTKLDAERKQIKHALWVDTSQCDGPADLNSANSEPSANGADLVPENMRLFKLSISNVDSSNSVYRIEVGVAYGDDDLLFPKPEENPTELTCEGAINASEFCATVILSETVQKRL
;
A
#
# COMPACT_ATOMS: atom_id res chain seq x y z
N MET A 1 9.09 -56.48 -69.47
CA MET A 1 8.96 -55.14 -70.08
C MET A 1 8.25 -54.23 -69.07
N MET A 2 9.02 -53.51 -68.26
CA MET A 2 8.53 -52.81 -67.06
C MET A 2 8.35 -51.32 -67.39
N LYS A 3 7.10 -50.84 -67.42
CA LYS A 3 6.75 -49.43 -67.72
C LYS A 3 6.91 -48.58 -66.45
N TYR A 4 7.98 -47.79 -66.38
CA TYR A 4 8.16 -46.75 -65.38
C TYR A 4 7.17 -45.60 -65.65
N ARG A 5 6.16 -45.42 -64.80
CA ARG A 5 5.25 -44.25 -64.84
C ARG A 5 5.87 -43.11 -64.04
N TYR A 6 6.39 -42.11 -64.72
CA TYR A 6 6.87 -40.87 -64.13
C TYR A 6 5.66 -40.01 -63.71
N ASN A 7 5.42 -39.91 -62.41
CA ASN A 7 4.29 -39.15 -61.87
C ASN A 7 4.75 -37.70 -61.66
N GLN A 8 4.48 -36.82 -62.62
CA GLN A 8 4.72 -35.38 -62.47
C GLN A 8 3.75 -34.82 -61.43
N ARG A 9 4.20 -34.73 -60.18
CA ARG A 9 3.50 -33.95 -59.17
C ARG A 9 3.70 -32.47 -59.50
N ASN A 10 2.61 -31.76 -59.79
CA ASN A 10 2.58 -30.31 -59.91
C ASN A 10 3.05 -29.70 -58.58
N GLN A 11 4.34 -29.39 -58.47
CA GLN A 11 4.87 -28.56 -57.41
C GLN A 11 4.60 -27.10 -57.78
N THR A 12 3.42 -26.61 -57.43
CA THR A 12 3.17 -25.16 -57.36
C THR A 12 3.95 -24.65 -56.17
N GLY A 13 5.16 -24.11 -56.41
CA GLY A 13 5.94 -23.45 -55.37
C GLY A 13 5.13 -22.30 -54.78
N PHE A 14 5.08 -22.22 -53.45
CA PHE A 14 4.54 -21.06 -52.76
C PHE A 14 5.28 -19.82 -53.24
N THR A 15 4.52 -18.81 -53.68
CA THR A 15 5.12 -17.56 -54.13
C THR A 15 5.72 -16.81 -52.92
N ILE A 16 6.87 -16.16 -53.12
CA ILE A 16 7.53 -15.34 -52.08
C ILE A 16 6.54 -14.31 -51.47
N ILE A 17 5.61 -13.83 -52.29
CA ILE A 17 4.57 -12.88 -51.89
C ILE A 17 3.60 -13.49 -50.86
N GLU A 18 3.18 -14.73 -51.04
CA GLU A 18 2.27 -15.41 -50.10
C GLU A 18 2.92 -15.62 -48.73
N LEU A 19 4.22 -15.94 -48.72
CA LEU A 19 5.01 -16.04 -47.49
C LEU A 19 5.16 -14.67 -46.80
N MET A 20 5.39 -13.60 -47.56
CA MET A 20 5.46 -12.24 -47.00
C MET A 20 4.11 -11.81 -46.39
N ILE A 21 2.99 -12.04 -47.06
CA ILE A 21 1.66 -11.71 -46.54
C ILE A 21 1.35 -12.52 -45.28
N ALA A 22 1.67 -13.82 -45.27
CA ALA A 22 1.50 -14.67 -44.10
C ALA A 22 2.28 -14.15 -42.88
N THR A 23 3.53 -13.71 -43.08
CA THR A 23 4.34 -13.15 -41.99
C THR A 23 3.78 -11.83 -41.45
N VAL A 24 3.19 -10.98 -42.30
CA VAL A 24 2.55 -9.72 -41.88
C VAL A 24 1.32 -10.01 -41.02
N ILE A 25 0.42 -10.88 -41.47
CA ILE A 25 -0.79 -11.25 -40.72
C ILE A 25 -0.40 -11.88 -39.38
N PHE A 26 0.58 -12.78 -39.39
CA PHE A 26 1.08 -13.41 -38.17
C PHE A 26 1.64 -12.38 -37.18
N SER A 27 2.42 -11.40 -37.66
CA SER A 27 2.96 -10.34 -36.81
C SER A 27 1.86 -9.44 -36.21
N LEU A 28 0.79 -9.15 -36.96
CA LEU A 28 -0.37 -8.40 -36.45
C LEU A 28 -1.10 -9.17 -35.35
N VAL A 29 -1.30 -10.47 -35.53
CA VAL A 29 -1.91 -11.32 -34.49
C VAL A 29 -1.06 -11.32 -33.22
N LEU A 30 0.26 -11.49 -33.34
CA LEU A 30 1.16 -11.44 -32.19
C LEU A 30 1.12 -10.08 -31.47
N MET A 31 1.05 -8.98 -32.21
CA MET A 31 0.93 -7.63 -31.64
C MET A 31 -0.35 -7.47 -30.84
N VAL A 32 -1.49 -7.93 -31.36
CA VAL A 32 -2.78 -7.90 -30.65
C VAL A 32 -2.74 -8.77 -29.39
N CYS A 33 -2.15 -9.97 -29.46
CA CYS A 33 -2.00 -10.84 -28.29
C CYS A 33 -1.14 -10.19 -27.20
N LEU A 34 -0.02 -9.57 -27.56
CA LEU A 34 0.87 -8.90 -26.61
C LEU A 34 0.18 -7.68 -25.95
N ALA A 35 -0.58 -6.90 -26.73
CA ALA A 35 -1.38 -5.81 -26.17
C ALA A 35 -2.41 -6.31 -25.15
N GLY A 36 -3.09 -7.43 -25.44
CA GLY A 36 -4.02 -8.08 -24.52
C GLY A 36 -3.35 -8.54 -23.22
N ILE A 37 -2.19 -9.19 -23.31
CA ILE A 37 -1.43 -9.66 -22.14
C ILE A 37 -0.96 -8.49 -21.26
N MET A 38 -0.51 -7.38 -21.87
CA MET A 38 -0.09 -6.20 -21.10
C MET A 38 -1.25 -5.60 -20.30
N GLN A 39 -2.45 -5.53 -20.86
CA GLN A 39 -3.64 -5.04 -20.15
C GLN A 39 -3.97 -5.92 -18.94
N ILE A 40 -3.97 -7.25 -19.12
CA ILE A 40 -4.22 -8.21 -18.04
C ILE A 40 -3.16 -8.07 -16.93
N THR A 41 -1.89 -7.92 -17.33
CA THR A 41 -0.77 -7.78 -16.39
C THR A 41 -0.90 -6.52 -15.53
N LYS A 42 -1.24 -5.37 -16.13
CA LYS A 42 -1.48 -4.12 -15.38
C LYS A 42 -2.64 -4.26 -14.39
N MET A 43 -3.74 -4.90 -14.81
CA MET A 43 -4.90 -5.16 -13.94
C MET A 43 -4.56 -6.10 -12.79
N TYR A 44 -3.74 -7.13 -13.04
CA TYR A 44 -3.26 -8.05 -12.01
C TYR A 44 -2.44 -7.32 -10.95
N TYR A 45 -1.45 -6.51 -11.34
CA TYR A 45 -0.65 -5.73 -10.40
C TYR A 45 -1.50 -4.79 -9.53
N ARG A 46 -2.44 -4.07 -10.14
CA ARG A 46 -3.42 -3.23 -9.42
C ARG A 46 -4.18 -4.02 -8.35
N THR A 47 -4.69 -5.19 -8.72
CA THR A 47 -5.48 -6.04 -7.82
C THR A 47 -4.65 -6.57 -6.66
N VAL A 48 -3.43 -7.05 -6.95
CA VAL A 48 -2.51 -7.56 -5.93
C VAL A 48 -2.13 -6.46 -4.94
N THR A 49 -1.75 -5.28 -5.43
CA THR A 49 -1.38 -4.16 -4.56
C THR A 49 -2.57 -3.68 -3.73
N GLN A 50 -3.76 -3.54 -4.32
CA GLN A 50 -4.96 -3.17 -3.58
C GLN A 50 -5.31 -4.18 -2.48
N ASN A 51 -5.15 -5.48 -2.75
CA ASN A 51 -5.35 -6.52 -1.73
C ASN A 51 -4.31 -6.45 -0.63
N LYS A 52 -3.03 -6.23 -0.96
CA LYS A 52 -1.96 -6.04 0.02
C LYS A 52 -2.20 -4.81 0.91
N THR A 53 -2.54 -3.66 0.34
CA THR A 53 -2.84 -2.43 1.10
C THR A 53 -4.01 -2.66 2.06
N ARG A 54 -5.05 -3.37 1.61
CA ARG A 54 -6.19 -3.71 2.47
C ARG A 54 -5.81 -4.67 3.60
N GLU A 55 -4.99 -5.66 3.30
CA GLU A 55 -4.53 -6.63 4.30
C GLU A 55 -3.68 -5.98 5.39
N VAL A 56 -2.78 -5.07 5.00
CA VAL A 56 -2.02 -4.25 5.96
C VAL A 56 -2.95 -3.43 6.85
N ALA A 57 -3.94 -2.75 6.27
CA ALA A 57 -4.92 -1.98 7.05
C ALA A 57 -5.70 -2.85 8.05
N ARG A 58 -6.10 -4.07 7.65
CA ARG A 58 -6.77 -5.03 8.55
C ARG A 58 -5.86 -5.49 9.67
N SER A 59 -4.64 -5.91 9.33
CA SER A 59 -3.66 -6.37 10.32
C SER A 59 -3.37 -5.31 11.38
N ILE A 60 -3.31 -4.02 10.99
CA ILE A 60 -3.15 -2.91 11.95
C ILE A 60 -4.37 -2.79 12.87
N ILE A 61 -5.59 -2.84 12.33
CA ILE A 61 -6.81 -2.75 13.13
C ILE A 61 -6.95 -3.95 14.07
N ASP A 62 -6.64 -5.15 13.60
CA ASP A 62 -6.69 -6.37 14.42
C ASP A 62 -5.70 -6.28 15.59
N GLU A 63 -4.46 -5.86 15.34
CA GLU A 63 -3.42 -5.66 16.38
C GLU A 63 -3.83 -4.59 17.41
N LEU A 64 -4.36 -3.45 16.93
CA LEU A 64 -4.85 -2.37 17.80
C LEU A 64 -6.08 -2.80 18.59
N GLY A 65 -7.01 -3.49 17.94
CA GLY A 65 -8.24 -3.98 18.53
C GLY A 65 -7.96 -5.03 19.60
N GLU A 66 -7.06 -5.97 19.33
CA GLU A 66 -6.59 -6.95 20.32
C GLU A 66 -5.95 -6.25 21.53
N SER A 67 -5.04 -5.32 21.26
CA SER A 67 -4.35 -4.58 22.32
C SER A 67 -5.32 -3.76 23.19
N LEU A 68 -6.32 -3.12 22.58
CA LEU A 68 -7.35 -2.35 23.29
C LEU A 68 -8.32 -3.26 24.08
N ARG A 69 -8.70 -4.43 23.54
CA ARG A 69 -9.60 -5.37 24.22
C ARG A 69 -8.99 -5.94 25.49
N TYR A 70 -7.70 -6.24 25.46
CA TYR A 70 -7.01 -6.98 26.53
C TYR A 70 -6.09 -6.12 27.41
N SER A 71 -5.88 -4.84 27.09
CA SER A 71 -5.14 -3.94 27.98
C SER A 71 -5.90 -3.67 29.26
N SER A 72 -5.31 -3.95 30.41
CA SER A 72 -5.86 -3.52 31.71
C SER A 72 -5.69 -2.01 31.92
N ALA A 73 -4.62 -1.41 31.40
CA ALA A 73 -4.35 0.02 31.59
C ALA A 73 -5.27 0.92 30.75
N ALA A 74 -5.32 2.19 31.14
CA ALA A 74 -6.00 3.23 30.38
C ALA A 74 -5.28 3.50 29.05
N TYR A 75 -6.07 3.89 28.05
CA TYR A 75 -5.55 4.46 26.81
C TYR A 75 -4.97 5.84 27.12
N ASN A 76 -3.68 6.03 26.86
CA ASN A 76 -3.02 7.31 26.97
C ASN A 76 -2.76 7.85 25.56
N SER A 77 -3.53 8.87 25.18
CA SER A 77 -3.24 9.63 23.96
C SER A 77 -1.97 10.43 24.17
N GLY A 78 -0.93 10.17 23.38
CA GLY A 78 0.25 11.02 23.29
C GLY A 78 -0.02 12.24 22.42
N SER A 79 1.00 12.69 21.67
CA SER A 79 0.84 13.79 20.71
C SER A 79 0.10 13.28 19.45
N PRO A 80 -1.16 13.70 19.20
CA PRO A 80 -1.85 13.29 17.99
C PRO A 80 -1.29 14.05 16.79
N VAL A 81 -1.05 13.34 15.70
CA VAL A 81 -0.71 13.95 14.40
C VAL A 81 -1.92 13.83 13.48
N ILE A 82 -2.40 14.97 13.00
CA ILE A 82 -3.58 15.04 12.13
C ILE A 82 -3.11 14.99 10.67
N GLY A 83 -3.57 13.96 9.95
CA GLY A 83 -3.35 13.78 8.52
C GLY A 83 -4.32 14.58 7.64
N PRO A 84 -4.23 14.44 6.31
CA PRO A 84 -3.58 13.34 5.61
C PRO A 84 -2.30 13.75 4.87
N GLN A 85 -2.01 15.05 4.81
CA GLN A 85 -0.81 15.59 4.19
C GLN A 85 -0.06 16.49 5.16
N ILE A 86 1.24 16.25 5.30
CA ILE A 86 2.13 17.02 6.14
C ILE A 86 3.28 17.50 5.26
N GLU A 87 3.50 18.83 5.26
CA GLU A 87 4.61 19.43 4.54
C GLU A 87 5.95 18.80 4.94
N LEU A 88 6.89 18.74 3.99
CA LEU A 88 8.19 18.13 4.21
C LEU A 88 9.00 18.85 5.31
N SER A 89 8.83 20.17 5.42
CA SER A 89 9.50 21.06 6.38
C SER A 89 8.95 20.98 7.81
N ASN A 90 7.81 20.32 8.02
CA ASN A 90 7.21 20.21 9.34
C ASN A 90 7.81 19.02 10.08
N ASP A 91 8.49 19.28 11.20
CA ASP A 91 9.09 18.25 12.05
C ASP A 91 8.06 17.47 12.88
N ASN A 92 6.82 17.94 12.98
CA ASN A 92 5.76 17.33 13.79
C ASN A 92 4.91 16.32 12.99
N TYR A 93 5.56 15.36 12.32
CA TYR A 93 4.89 14.27 11.60
C TYR A 93 4.85 12.95 12.38
N ILE A 94 5.56 12.87 13.51
CA ILE A 94 5.62 11.68 14.36
C ILE A 94 4.68 11.84 15.54
N GLY A 95 3.69 10.96 15.64
CA GLY A 95 2.78 10.83 16.77
C GLY A 95 3.04 9.55 17.55
N TYR A 96 2.48 9.47 18.75
CA TYR A 96 2.45 8.23 19.50
C TYR A 96 1.21 8.14 20.40
N PHE A 97 0.85 6.93 20.77
CA PHE A 97 -0.10 6.63 21.82
C PHE A 97 0.25 5.30 22.47
N CYS A 98 -0.32 5.04 23.64
CA CYS A 98 -0.05 3.81 24.36
C CYS A 98 -1.31 3.09 24.79
N VAL A 99 -1.23 1.77 24.74
CA VAL A 99 -2.27 0.85 25.15
C VAL A 99 -1.61 -0.16 26.08
N GLY A 100 -1.77 0.01 27.39
CA GLY A 100 -1.05 -0.81 28.35
C GLY A 100 0.43 -0.48 28.38
N GLN A 101 1.25 -1.51 28.16
CA GLN A 101 2.72 -1.40 28.03
C GLN A 101 3.18 -1.32 26.56
N LYS A 102 2.24 -1.41 25.61
CA LYS A 102 2.55 -1.25 24.20
C LYS A 102 2.52 0.23 23.83
N ARG A 103 3.59 0.72 23.22
CA ARG A 103 3.65 2.04 22.60
C ARG A 103 3.55 1.88 21.09
N TYR A 104 2.68 2.66 20.49
CA TYR A 104 2.51 2.78 19.06
C TYR A 104 3.07 4.14 18.64
N SER A 105 4.15 4.14 17.87
CA SER A 105 4.74 5.34 17.28
C SER A 105 4.46 5.32 15.79
N TYR A 106 3.96 6.42 15.25
CA TYR A 106 3.49 6.47 13.87
C TYR A 106 3.88 7.76 13.18
N ALA A 107 4.08 7.69 11.87
CA ALA A 107 4.30 8.83 11.01
C ALA A 107 3.18 8.93 9.97
N ILE A 108 2.52 10.08 9.92
CA ILE A 108 1.48 10.35 8.93
C ILE A 108 2.10 11.02 7.70
N ASP A 109 1.62 10.66 6.51
CA ASP A 109 2.07 11.19 5.22
C ASP A 109 3.59 11.01 4.97
N ARG A 110 4.12 9.85 5.38
CA ARG A 110 5.49 9.44 5.07
C ARG A 110 5.49 8.00 4.55
N GLN A 111 6.08 7.80 3.38
CA GLN A 111 6.23 6.49 2.74
C GLN A 111 7.37 5.71 3.35
N VAL A 112 7.12 4.45 3.68
CA VAL A 112 8.16 3.53 4.16
C VAL A 112 9.15 3.26 3.03
N SER A 113 10.41 3.59 3.26
CA SER A 113 11.50 3.34 2.31
C SER A 113 12.77 2.93 3.07
N THR A 114 13.46 1.91 2.55
CA THR A 114 14.79 1.52 3.06
C THR A 114 15.88 2.54 2.70
N LYS A 115 15.67 3.32 1.63
CA LYS A 115 16.59 4.36 1.15
C LYS A 115 15.89 5.70 1.23
N LEU A 116 16.23 6.47 2.25
CA LEU A 116 15.63 7.78 2.48
C LEU A 116 16.17 8.78 1.46
N ASP A 117 15.25 9.44 0.76
CA ASP A 117 15.51 10.62 -0.06
C ASP A 117 15.02 11.86 0.69
N ALA A 118 15.92 12.83 0.93
CA ALA A 118 15.61 14.04 1.67
C ALA A 118 14.61 14.96 0.94
N GLU A 119 14.45 14.79 -0.37
CA GLU A 119 13.50 15.57 -1.19
C GLU A 119 12.11 14.94 -1.22
N ARG A 120 11.95 13.72 -0.70
CA ARG A 120 10.68 12.96 -0.69
C ARG A 120 10.16 12.77 0.71
N LYS A 121 8.85 12.59 0.84
CA LYS A 121 8.19 12.29 2.11
C LYS A 121 8.40 10.82 2.50
N GLN A 122 9.63 10.46 2.89
CA GLN A 122 9.99 9.09 3.22
C GLN A 122 10.40 8.93 4.69
N ILE A 123 10.19 7.72 5.22
CA ILE A 123 10.57 7.31 6.57
C ILE A 123 10.96 5.84 6.57
N LYS A 124 11.76 5.38 7.53
CA LYS A 124 12.10 3.95 7.61
C LYS A 124 10.97 3.09 8.18
N HIS A 125 10.21 3.65 9.10
CA HIS A 125 9.11 2.97 9.79
C HIS A 125 7.91 3.91 9.88
N ALA A 126 6.77 3.53 9.31
CA ALA A 126 5.56 4.37 9.37
C ALA A 126 4.69 4.05 10.58
N LEU A 127 4.70 2.81 11.08
CA LEU A 127 3.99 2.41 12.29
C LEU A 127 4.80 1.36 13.05
N TRP A 128 5.41 1.78 14.14
CA TRP A 128 6.22 0.94 14.99
C TRP A 128 5.47 0.65 16.30
N VAL A 129 5.36 -0.62 16.66
CA VAL A 129 4.85 -1.06 17.96
C VAL A 129 6.00 -1.60 18.79
N ASP A 130 6.12 -1.17 20.05
CA ASP A 130 7.12 -1.72 20.98
C ASP A 130 6.58 -1.84 22.42
N THR A 131 7.39 -2.44 23.29
CA THR A 131 7.12 -2.52 24.74
C THR A 131 8.02 -1.53 25.47
N SER A 132 7.49 -0.36 25.80
CA SER A 132 8.23 0.71 26.48
C SER A 132 7.34 1.48 27.46
N GLN A 133 7.95 2.32 28.30
CA GLN A 133 7.25 3.03 29.39
C GLN A 133 6.34 4.19 28.95
N CYS A 134 6.05 4.32 27.65
CA CYS A 134 5.19 5.38 27.10
C CYS A 134 5.75 6.82 27.28
N ASP A 135 7.06 6.99 27.40
CA ASP A 135 7.68 8.30 27.69
C ASP A 135 7.88 9.22 26.46
N GLY A 136 7.25 8.91 25.33
CA GLY A 136 7.44 9.64 24.08
C GLY A 136 7.39 8.73 22.84
N PRO A 137 7.46 9.29 21.62
CA PRO A 137 7.54 8.48 20.40
C PRO A 137 8.88 7.78 20.28
N ALA A 138 8.92 6.64 19.58
CA ALA A 138 10.15 6.02 19.11
C ALA A 138 10.77 6.84 17.97
N ASP A 139 12.09 6.77 17.81
CA ASP A 139 12.77 7.37 16.66
C ASP A 139 12.58 6.51 15.40
N LEU A 140 11.54 6.83 14.64
CA LEU A 140 11.15 6.13 13.41
C LEU A 140 12.17 6.30 12.26
N ASN A 141 13.17 7.18 12.40
CA ASN A 141 14.23 7.41 11.41
C ASN A 141 15.58 6.83 11.82
N SER A 142 15.65 6.13 12.96
CA SER A 142 16.90 5.61 13.53
C SER A 142 17.82 5.00 12.47
N ALA A 143 19.10 5.38 12.51
CA ALA A 143 20.12 4.85 11.60
C ALA A 143 20.29 3.33 11.78
N ASN A 144 20.16 2.86 13.02
CA ASN A 144 20.15 1.46 13.40
C ASN A 144 18.75 0.93 13.08
N SER A 145 18.65 -0.08 12.23
CA SER A 145 17.45 -0.64 11.57
C SER A 145 16.18 -0.88 12.42
N GLU A 146 16.22 -0.64 13.73
CA GLU A 146 15.12 -0.81 14.66
C GLU A 146 15.04 0.43 15.59
N PRO A 147 13.89 1.13 15.65
CA PRO A 147 13.65 2.27 16.56
C PRO A 147 13.79 1.93 18.05
N SER A 148 13.48 0.70 18.44
CA SER A 148 13.53 0.22 19.83
C SER A 148 13.58 -1.30 19.89
N ALA A 149 14.00 -1.86 21.03
CA ALA A 149 14.06 -3.31 21.23
C ALA A 149 12.67 -3.95 21.29
N ASN A 150 12.54 -5.18 20.77
CA ASN A 150 11.29 -5.96 20.73
C ASN A 150 10.14 -5.23 20.01
N GLY A 151 10.47 -4.35 19.08
CA GLY A 151 9.47 -3.70 18.26
C GLY A 151 9.21 -4.42 16.95
N ALA A 152 8.08 -4.08 16.33
CA ALA A 152 7.71 -4.57 15.02
C ALA A 152 7.16 -3.43 14.16
N ASP A 153 7.49 -3.46 12.88
CA ASP A 153 6.89 -2.57 11.89
C ASP A 153 5.59 -3.19 11.37
N LEU A 154 4.53 -2.40 11.35
CA LEU A 154 3.20 -2.82 10.89
C LEU A 154 2.89 -2.32 9.48
N VAL A 155 3.74 -1.48 8.89
CA VAL A 155 3.55 -0.93 7.55
C VAL A 155 4.75 -1.30 6.67
N PRO A 156 4.55 -2.06 5.59
CA PRO A 156 5.66 -2.49 4.73
C PRO A 156 6.15 -1.36 3.81
N GLU A 157 7.28 -1.60 3.14
CA GLU A 157 7.89 -0.68 2.16
C GLU A 157 6.90 -0.25 1.06
N ASN A 158 7.07 0.99 0.59
CA ASN A 158 6.25 1.68 -0.40
C ASN A 158 4.79 1.96 0.02
N MET A 159 4.45 1.75 1.29
CA MET A 159 3.17 2.15 1.88
C MET A 159 3.34 3.31 2.86
N ARG A 160 2.25 4.01 3.17
CA ARG A 160 2.20 5.10 4.14
C ARG A 160 0.89 5.07 4.92
N LEU A 161 0.92 5.59 6.14
CA LEU A 161 -0.29 5.95 6.86
C LEU A 161 -0.73 7.37 6.48
N PHE A 162 -2.02 7.56 6.23
CA PHE A 162 -2.60 8.89 6.06
C PHE A 162 -3.70 9.19 7.08
N LYS A 163 -4.19 8.16 7.78
CA LYS A 163 -5.17 8.31 8.85
C LYS A 163 -4.91 7.26 9.92
N LEU A 164 -4.79 7.70 11.16
CA LEU A 164 -4.79 6.84 12.33
C LEU A 164 -5.48 7.61 13.46
N SER A 165 -6.64 7.14 13.88
CA SER A 165 -7.43 7.80 14.92
C SER A 165 -8.07 6.77 15.82
N ILE A 166 -7.96 7.00 17.13
CA ILE A 166 -8.64 6.22 18.15
C ILE A 166 -9.48 7.22 18.95
N SER A 167 -10.80 7.09 18.83
CA SER A 167 -11.75 7.96 19.53
C SER A 167 -12.61 7.12 20.48
N ASN A 168 -12.77 7.57 21.73
CA ASN A 168 -13.72 6.96 22.65
C ASN A 168 -15.15 7.37 22.25
N VAL A 169 -15.98 6.39 21.90
CA VAL A 169 -17.38 6.59 21.48
C VAL A 169 -18.30 6.63 22.68
N ASP A 170 -18.01 5.82 23.71
CA ASP A 170 -18.78 5.73 24.94
C ASP A 170 -17.84 5.53 26.13
N SER A 171 -17.63 6.61 26.88
CA SER A 171 -16.75 6.62 28.05
C SER A 171 -17.27 5.73 29.18
N SER A 172 -18.56 5.44 29.23
CA SER A 172 -19.15 4.58 30.27
C SER A 172 -18.88 3.10 30.02
N ASN A 173 -18.91 2.69 28.75
CA ASN A 173 -18.72 1.29 28.34
C ASN A 173 -17.32 1.00 27.79
N SER A 174 -16.39 1.97 27.83
CA SER A 174 -15.04 1.85 27.27
C SER A 174 -15.06 1.34 25.83
N VAL A 175 -15.93 1.94 25.00
CA VAL A 175 -16.06 1.60 23.58
C VAL A 175 -15.23 2.58 22.77
N TYR A 176 -14.28 2.05 22.01
CA TYR A 176 -13.36 2.82 21.18
C TYR A 176 -13.67 2.57 19.70
N ARG A 177 -13.63 3.62 18.88
CA ARG A 177 -13.62 3.52 17.42
C ARG A 177 -12.20 3.74 16.92
N ILE A 178 -11.69 2.80 16.15
CA ILE A 178 -10.38 2.79 15.53
C ILE A 178 -10.59 3.07 14.04
N GLU A 179 -9.92 4.07 13.51
CA GLU A 179 -9.91 4.38 12.07
C GLU A 179 -8.47 4.34 11.56
N VAL A 180 -8.24 3.52 10.53
CA VAL A 180 -6.91 3.34 9.91
C VAL A 180 -7.03 3.58 8.41
N GLY A 181 -6.17 4.44 7.88
CA GLY A 181 -6.02 4.74 6.46
C GLY A 181 -4.61 4.46 5.97
N VAL A 182 -4.48 3.53 5.03
CA VAL A 182 -3.21 3.15 4.41
C VAL A 182 -3.24 3.47 2.92
N ALA A 183 -2.18 4.08 2.42
CA ALA A 183 -1.99 4.33 0.99
C ALA A 183 -0.72 3.64 0.48
N TYR A 184 -0.76 3.22 -0.79
CA TYR A 184 0.36 2.74 -1.58
C TYR A 184 0.53 3.66 -2.79
N GLY A 185 1.77 3.93 -3.16
CA GLY A 185 2.14 4.75 -4.31
C GLY A 185 2.93 6.00 -3.95
N ASP A 186 3.40 6.67 -4.99
CA ASP A 186 4.22 7.87 -4.90
C ASP A 186 3.38 9.12 -4.60
N ASP A 187 4.04 10.19 -4.16
CA ASP A 187 3.40 11.40 -3.63
C ASP A 187 2.54 12.12 -4.68
N ASP A 188 2.94 12.06 -5.94
CA ASP A 188 2.29 12.70 -7.09
C ASP A 188 1.01 11.99 -7.55
N LEU A 189 0.74 10.80 -7.02
CA LEU A 189 -0.48 10.03 -7.32
C LEU A 189 -1.55 10.15 -6.23
N LEU A 190 -1.22 10.77 -5.09
CA LEU A 190 -2.07 10.83 -3.90
C LEU A 190 -2.49 12.27 -3.60
N PHE A 191 -3.76 12.56 -3.82
CA PHE A 191 -4.32 13.90 -3.63
C PHE A 191 -5.31 13.92 -2.47
N PRO A 192 -5.31 14.95 -1.61
CA PRO A 192 -6.33 15.10 -0.60
C PRO A 192 -7.67 15.37 -1.28
N LYS A 193 -8.75 14.80 -0.76
CA LYS A 193 -10.09 15.13 -1.28
C LYS A 193 -10.39 16.61 -1.03
N PRO A 194 -10.90 17.35 -2.03
CA PRO A 194 -11.28 18.74 -1.84
C PRO A 194 -12.48 18.87 -0.86
N GLU A 195 -12.40 19.92 -0.03
CA GLU A 195 -13.39 20.62 0.83
C GLU A 195 -14.31 19.82 1.78
N GLU A 196 -14.78 18.61 1.46
CA GLU A 196 -15.77 17.92 2.30
C GLU A 196 -15.16 17.05 3.40
N ASN A 197 -13.97 16.48 3.17
CA ASN A 197 -13.26 15.64 4.15
C ASN A 197 -11.75 15.77 3.95
N PRO A 198 -11.09 16.76 4.57
CA PRO A 198 -9.67 16.99 4.36
C PRO A 198 -8.82 15.81 4.82
N THR A 199 -9.35 14.85 5.59
CA THR A 199 -8.64 13.68 6.13
C THR A 199 -8.53 12.47 5.19
N GLU A 200 -9.05 12.56 3.97
CA GLU A 200 -9.04 11.44 3.01
C GLU A 200 -8.09 11.68 1.84
N LEU A 201 -7.34 10.64 1.46
CA LEU A 201 -6.56 10.61 0.22
C LEU A 201 -7.32 9.88 -0.89
N THR A 202 -7.33 10.50 -2.07
CA THR A 202 -7.75 9.88 -3.32
C THR A 202 -6.52 9.54 -4.14
N CYS A 203 -6.52 8.32 -4.66
CA CYS A 203 -5.54 7.88 -5.63
C CYS A 203 -6.00 8.31 -7.03
N GLU A 204 -5.23 9.17 -7.69
CA GLU A 204 -5.45 9.51 -9.09
C GLU A 204 -4.74 8.48 -9.97
N GLY A 205 -5.46 7.40 -10.29
CA GLY A 205 -4.97 6.40 -11.21
C GLY A 205 -4.86 6.99 -12.61
N ALA A 206 -3.67 7.41 -13.02
CA ALA A 206 -3.47 7.91 -14.37
C ALA A 206 -3.61 6.76 -15.39
N ILE A 207 -4.52 6.94 -16.36
CA ILE A 207 -4.73 6.00 -17.47
C ILE A 207 -3.43 5.82 -18.30
N ASN A 208 -2.54 6.81 -18.24
CA ASN A 208 -1.29 6.88 -19.01
C ASN A 208 -0.01 6.82 -18.16
N ALA A 209 -0.08 6.92 -16.83
CA ALA A 209 1.14 6.81 -16.02
C ALA A 209 1.55 5.34 -15.88
N SER A 210 2.86 5.12 -15.78
CA SER A 210 3.45 3.83 -15.46
C SER A 210 3.16 3.37 -14.03
N GLU A 211 2.66 4.27 -13.19
CA GLU A 211 2.65 4.11 -11.75
C GLU A 211 1.23 3.96 -11.20
N PHE A 212 1.10 3.12 -10.18
CA PHE A 212 -0.16 2.69 -9.60
C PHE A 212 -0.22 3.09 -8.13
N CYS A 213 -1.34 3.67 -7.72
CA CYS A 213 -1.64 3.95 -6.32
C CYS A 213 -2.86 3.16 -5.82
N ALA A 214 -2.97 2.99 -4.51
CA ALA A 214 -4.15 2.44 -3.86
C ALA A 214 -4.34 3.07 -2.50
N THR A 215 -5.58 3.38 -2.12
CA THR A 215 -5.93 3.86 -0.77
C THR A 215 -6.99 2.94 -0.16
N VAL A 216 -6.90 2.69 1.14
CA VAL A 216 -7.88 1.93 1.90
C VAL A 216 -8.09 2.63 3.24
N ILE A 217 -9.36 2.80 3.63
CA ILE A 217 -9.77 3.25 4.96
C ILE A 217 -10.62 2.14 5.57
N LEU A 218 -10.30 1.75 6.79
CA LEU A 218 -11.08 0.82 7.59
C LEU A 218 -11.42 1.45 8.93
N SER A 219 -12.58 1.10 9.47
CA SER A 219 -13.06 1.56 10.77
C SER A 219 -13.65 0.38 11.52
N GLU A 220 -13.25 0.19 12.77
CA GLU A 220 -13.80 -0.83 13.67
C GLU A 220 -14.12 -0.21 15.03
N THR A 221 -15.21 -0.68 15.65
CA THR A 221 -15.57 -0.31 17.02
C THR A 221 -15.28 -1.50 17.94
N VAL A 222 -14.54 -1.23 19.01
CA VAL A 222 -14.02 -2.22 19.95
C VAL A 222 -14.46 -1.86 21.36
N GLN A 223 -15.09 -2.81 22.06
CA GLN A 223 -15.41 -2.69 23.48
C GLN A 223 -14.29 -3.31 24.33
N LYS A 224 -13.80 -2.58 25.33
CA LYS A 224 -12.83 -3.09 26.31
C LYS A 224 -13.49 -4.19 27.17
N ARG A 225 -12.82 -5.33 27.39
CA ARG A 225 -13.39 -6.49 28.09
C ARG A 225 -12.99 -6.60 29.57
N LEU A 226 -11.87 -5.99 29.95
CA LEU A 226 -11.29 -6.06 31.30
C LEU A 226 -11.41 -4.73 32.04
#